data_AF-I9F7G2-F1
#
_entry.id   AF-I9F7G2-F1
#
_cell.length_a   1.000
_cell.length_b   1.000
_cell.length_c   1.000
_cell.angle_alpha   90.00
_cell.angle_beta   90.00
_cell.angle_gamma   90.00
#
_symmetry.space_group_name_H-M   'P 1'
#
loop_
_entity.id
_entity.type
_entity.pdbx_description
1 polymer ?
#
loop_
_entity_poly.entity_id
_entity_poly.type
_entity_poly.pdbx_seq_one_letter_code
_entity_poly.pdbx_strand_id
1 'polypeptide(L)'
;MKRYTGLLMALTLTAGMTLQAQTNEFVIQTKKLGAEIQPTMYGLFFEDINYAADGGLYAELVKNRSFEFPQNLMGWKTFGNVTLQDDGPFEKNPHYVRLSDPGHPHKHTGLDNEGFFGIGVKAGEEYRFSVWARLPQGGTAEKNPYRVGRYQIYGRTSCFRYSNIDY
;
A
#
# COMPACT_ATOMS: atom_id res chain seq x y z
N MET A 1 -58.00 50.16 -38.65
CA MET A 1 -57.36 48.85 -38.88
C MET A 1 -56.31 48.45 -37.83
N LYS A 2 -55.76 49.36 -37.01
CA LYS A 2 -54.67 49.05 -36.04
C LYS A 2 -55.09 48.35 -34.72
N ARG A 3 -56.38 48.16 -34.44
CA ARG A 3 -56.88 47.65 -33.13
C ARG A 3 -57.00 46.12 -33.06
N TYR A 4 -57.04 45.43 -34.21
CA TYR A 4 -57.17 43.96 -34.26
C TYR A 4 -55.84 43.24 -34.50
N THR A 5 -54.80 43.97 -34.94
CA THR A 5 -53.46 43.42 -35.21
C THR A 5 -52.76 42.93 -33.94
N GLY A 6 -52.94 43.63 -32.81
CA GLY A 6 -52.39 43.18 -31.52
C GLY A 6 -53.11 41.94 -30.96
N LEU A 7 -54.41 41.82 -31.20
CA LEU A 7 -55.21 40.67 -30.78
C LEU A 7 -54.89 39.41 -31.61
N LEU A 8 -54.66 39.57 -32.92
CA LEU A 8 -54.21 38.51 -33.81
C LEU A 8 -52.78 38.03 -33.49
N MET A 9 -51.86 38.93 -33.09
CA MET A 9 -50.51 38.53 -32.62
C MET A 9 -50.54 37.78 -31.29
N ALA A 10 -51.42 38.15 -30.36
CA ALA A 10 -51.54 37.46 -29.08
C ALA A 10 -52.14 36.05 -29.22
N LEU A 11 -53.05 35.87 -30.19
CA LEU A 11 -53.66 34.56 -30.49
C LEU A 11 -52.69 33.61 -31.20
N THR A 12 -51.77 34.12 -32.03
CA THR A 12 -50.75 33.27 -32.67
C THR A 12 -49.61 32.89 -31.74
N LEU A 13 -49.27 33.74 -30.74
CA LEU A 13 -48.21 33.44 -29.78
C LEU A 13 -48.61 32.36 -28.75
N THR A 14 -49.91 32.21 -28.47
CA THR A 14 -50.43 31.21 -27.52
C THR A 14 -50.60 29.82 -28.13
N ALA A 15 -50.71 29.70 -29.46
CA ALA A 15 -50.83 28.42 -30.16
C ALA A 15 -49.50 27.65 -30.31
N GLY A 16 -48.35 28.29 -30.07
CA GLY A 16 -47.02 27.69 -30.25
C GLY A 16 -46.38 27.09 -28.99
N MET A 17 -47.03 27.18 -27.83
CA MET A 17 -46.48 26.75 -26.54
C MET A 17 -47.03 25.39 -26.07
N THR A 18 -47.11 24.40 -26.94
CA THR A 18 -47.24 22.99 -26.51
C THR A 18 -45.87 22.33 -26.53
N LEU A 19 -45.02 22.71 -25.57
CA LEU A 19 -43.86 21.91 -25.22
C LEU A 19 -44.38 20.59 -24.59
N GLN A 20 -44.58 19.57 -25.41
CA GLN A 20 -44.72 18.21 -24.89
C GLN A 20 -43.37 17.81 -24.29
N ALA A 21 -43.29 17.85 -22.96
CA ALA A 21 -42.21 17.19 -22.25
C ALA A 21 -42.20 15.72 -22.67
N GLN A 22 -41.07 15.23 -23.18
CA GLN A 22 -40.93 13.84 -23.56
C GLN A 22 -41.09 12.98 -22.30
N THR A 23 -42.19 12.23 -22.21
CA THR A 23 -42.43 11.29 -21.11
C THR A 23 -41.49 10.11 -21.28
N ASN A 24 -40.44 10.05 -20.47
CA ASN A 24 -39.55 8.90 -20.40
C ASN A 24 -40.16 7.86 -19.45
N GLU A 25 -40.92 6.91 -20.00
CA GLU A 25 -41.50 5.82 -19.22
C GLU A 25 -40.53 4.62 -19.16
N PHE A 26 -40.23 4.15 -17.94
CA PHE A 26 -39.47 2.92 -17.71
C PHE A 26 -40.43 1.80 -17.28
N VAL A 27 -40.91 1.01 -18.24
CA VAL A 27 -41.87 -0.09 -18.00
C VAL A 27 -41.13 -1.40 -17.73
N ILE A 28 -41.29 -1.96 -16.53
CA ILE A 28 -40.68 -3.24 -16.11
C ILE A 28 -41.72 -4.38 -16.24
N GLN A 29 -41.38 -5.43 -16.99
CA GLN A 29 -42.22 -6.60 -17.20
C GLN A 29 -41.99 -7.68 -16.12
N THR A 30 -42.68 -7.57 -14.98
CA THR A 30 -42.45 -8.44 -13.81
C THR A 30 -42.93 -9.88 -13.98
N LYS A 31 -43.73 -10.18 -15.01
CA LYS A 31 -44.32 -11.51 -15.26
C LYS A 31 -43.63 -12.28 -16.39
N LYS A 32 -42.60 -11.70 -17.01
CA LYS A 32 -41.85 -12.34 -18.09
C LYS A 32 -40.47 -12.70 -17.56
N LEU A 33 -40.21 -14.01 -17.39
CA LEU A 33 -38.89 -14.47 -16.98
C LEU A 33 -37.85 -14.10 -18.05
N GLY A 34 -36.73 -13.52 -17.60
CA GLY A 34 -35.58 -13.20 -18.44
C GLY A 34 -34.58 -14.34 -18.54
N ALA A 35 -33.36 -14.03 -18.99
CA ALA A 35 -32.25 -14.97 -18.95
C ALA A 35 -31.84 -15.30 -17.50
N GLU A 36 -31.33 -16.52 -17.30
CA GLU A 36 -30.74 -16.91 -16.02
C GLU A 36 -29.47 -16.09 -15.76
N ILE A 37 -29.38 -15.52 -14.56
CA ILE A 37 -28.18 -14.81 -14.12
C ILE A 37 -27.17 -15.85 -13.65
N GLN A 38 -26.04 -15.94 -14.36
CA GLN A 38 -24.99 -16.87 -14.01
C GLN A 38 -24.37 -16.51 -12.64
N PRO A 39 -24.09 -17.50 -11.76
CA PRO A 39 -23.45 -17.24 -10.47
C PRO A 39 -22.08 -16.55 -10.59
N THR A 40 -21.40 -16.70 -11.73
CA THR A 40 -20.10 -16.11 -12.03
C THR A 40 -20.19 -14.74 -12.72
N MET A 41 -21.38 -14.14 -12.80
CA MET A 41 -21.55 -12.82 -13.43
C MET A 41 -20.79 -11.71 -12.68
N TYR A 42 -20.54 -11.88 -11.38
CA TYR A 42 -19.79 -10.94 -10.55
C TYR A 42 -18.55 -11.62 -9.98
N GLY A 43 -17.40 -10.97 -10.14
CA GLY A 43 -16.11 -11.48 -9.67
C GLY A 43 -15.09 -10.36 -9.47
N LEU A 44 -13.88 -10.73 -9.07
CA LEU A 44 -12.77 -9.81 -8.86
C LEU A 44 -11.71 -10.03 -9.93
N PHE A 45 -11.24 -8.93 -10.52
CA PHE A 45 -9.99 -8.90 -11.26
C PHE A 45 -8.91 -8.36 -10.32
N PHE A 46 -7.75 -9.02 -10.30
CA PHE A 46 -6.66 -8.63 -9.42
C PHE A 46 -5.34 -8.60 -10.20
N GLU A 47 -4.66 -7.46 -10.13
CA GLU A 47 -3.29 -7.27 -10.55
C GLU A 47 -2.57 -6.46 -9.47
N ASP A 48 -1.24 -6.57 -9.38
CA ASP A 48 -0.46 -5.71 -8.50
C ASP A 48 -0.24 -4.34 -9.16
N ILE A 49 -1.27 -3.50 -9.11
CA ILE A 49 -1.24 -2.11 -9.54
C ILE A 49 -1.52 -1.20 -8.35
N ASN A 50 -0.80 -0.09 -8.25
CA ASN A 50 -1.01 0.91 -7.19
C ASN A 50 -0.99 0.33 -5.76
N TYR A 51 -0.06 -0.60 -5.46
CA TYR A 51 0.06 -1.25 -4.15
C TYR A 51 -1.12 -2.17 -3.79
N ALA A 52 -1.82 -2.73 -4.78
CA ALA A 52 -2.93 -3.65 -4.53
C ALA A 52 -2.46 -4.99 -3.93
N ALA A 53 -1.28 -5.50 -4.30
CA ALA A 53 -0.68 -6.65 -3.65
C ALA A 53 0.32 -6.20 -2.57
N ASP A 54 1.50 -5.72 -2.96
CA ASP A 54 2.53 -5.29 -2.03
C ASP A 54 2.17 -3.94 -1.39
N GLY A 55 1.92 -3.94 -0.08
CA GLY A 55 1.38 -2.80 0.65
C GLY A 55 -0.15 -2.73 0.70
N GLY A 56 -0.83 -3.71 0.09
CA GLY A 56 -2.28 -3.85 0.08
C GLY A 56 -2.70 -5.20 0.63
N LEU A 57 -3.07 -6.12 -0.26
CA LEU A 57 -3.57 -7.45 0.11
C LEU A 57 -2.50 -8.32 0.78
N TYR A 58 -1.23 -8.17 0.42
CA TYR A 58 -0.13 -8.89 1.04
C TYR A 58 0.27 -8.22 2.37
N ALA A 59 0.21 -8.98 3.45
CA ALA A 59 0.39 -8.48 4.82
C ALA A 59 1.84 -8.14 5.23
N GLU A 60 2.77 -8.04 4.27
CA GLU A 60 4.12 -7.56 4.58
C GLU A 60 4.10 -6.06 4.84
N LEU A 61 4.68 -5.65 5.96
CA LEU A 61 4.72 -4.25 6.39
C LEU A 61 6.04 -3.57 6.00
N VAL A 62 7.11 -4.35 5.79
CA VAL A 62 8.43 -3.85 5.42
C VAL A 62 8.53 -3.75 3.91
N LYS A 63 8.62 -2.53 3.39
CA LYS A 63 8.84 -2.27 1.97
C LYS A 63 10.26 -2.67 1.58
N ASN A 64 10.42 -3.32 0.43
CA ASN A 64 11.73 -3.69 -0.12
C ASN A 64 12.61 -4.44 0.91
N ARG A 65 12.02 -5.47 1.55
CA ARG A 65 12.63 -6.24 2.65
C ARG A 65 13.92 -6.99 2.28
N SER A 66 14.23 -7.13 1.00
CA SER A 66 15.40 -7.84 0.47
C SER A 66 16.38 -6.95 -0.28
N PHE A 67 16.17 -5.64 -0.34
CA PHE A 67 17.03 -4.69 -1.06
C PHE A 67 17.12 -4.93 -2.59
N GLU A 68 16.16 -5.64 -3.19
CA GLU A 68 16.18 -6.04 -4.61
C GLU A 68 15.46 -5.06 -5.55
N PHE A 69 14.90 -3.96 -5.02
CA PHE A 69 14.32 -2.93 -5.88
C PHE A 69 15.42 -2.25 -6.72
N PRO A 70 15.09 -1.70 -7.92
CA PRO A 70 16.07 -0.97 -8.75
C PRO A 70 16.80 0.16 -8.00
N GLN A 71 16.15 0.75 -6.99
CA GLN A 71 16.80 1.53 -5.95
C GLN A 71 16.87 0.67 -4.69
N ASN A 72 18.02 0.07 -4.41
CA ASN A 72 18.16 -0.97 -3.39
C ASN A 72 17.75 -0.53 -1.98
N LEU A 73 17.89 0.76 -1.66
CA LEU A 73 17.50 1.34 -0.36
C LEU A 73 16.14 2.05 -0.40
N MET A 74 15.35 1.89 -1.47
CA MET A 74 13.99 2.44 -1.49
C MET A 74 13.18 1.90 -0.31
N GLY A 75 12.48 2.78 0.39
CA GLY A 75 11.74 2.45 1.61
C GLY A 75 12.60 2.39 2.87
N TRP A 76 13.93 2.50 2.75
CA TRP A 76 14.86 2.49 3.88
C TRP A 76 15.52 3.86 4.08
N LYS A 77 15.50 4.36 5.30
CA LYS A 77 16.28 5.52 5.74
C LYS A 77 17.50 5.04 6.49
N THR A 78 18.68 5.28 5.96
CA THR A 78 19.95 4.85 6.58
C THR A 78 20.56 5.95 7.43
N PHE A 79 21.27 5.55 8.48
CA PHE A 79 22.07 6.43 9.33
C PHE A 79 23.35 5.74 9.81
N GLY A 80 24.39 6.52 10.08
CA GLY A 80 25.73 5.99 10.37
C GLY A 80 26.38 5.39 9.11
N ASN A 81 27.02 4.24 9.26
CA ASN A 81 27.80 3.60 8.20
C ASN A 81 27.14 2.32 7.66
N VAL A 82 26.30 2.49 6.63
CA VAL A 82 25.57 1.40 5.95
C VAL A 82 26.09 1.24 4.53
N THR A 83 26.51 0.03 4.17
CA THR A 83 26.92 -0.29 2.80
C THR A 83 26.09 -1.43 2.23
N LEU A 84 25.69 -1.31 0.97
CA LEU A 84 25.09 -2.41 0.22
C LEU A 84 26.19 -3.37 -0.24
N GLN A 85 25.89 -4.65 -0.24
CA GLN A 85 26.72 -5.74 -0.74
C GLN A 85 25.86 -6.60 -1.67
N ASP A 86 26.49 -7.26 -2.65
CA ASP A 86 25.85 -8.09 -3.68
C ASP A 86 26.40 -9.54 -3.72
N ASP A 87 27.25 -9.90 -2.76
CA ASP A 87 27.86 -11.22 -2.61
C ASP A 87 27.13 -12.09 -1.57
N GLY A 88 25.82 -11.85 -1.40
CA GLY A 88 25.02 -12.48 -0.36
C GLY A 88 24.84 -13.99 -0.53
N PRO A 89 24.47 -14.70 0.55
CA PRO A 89 24.38 -16.16 0.55
C PRO A 89 23.14 -16.72 -0.18
N PHE A 90 22.26 -15.87 -0.71
CA PHE A 90 21.03 -16.27 -1.36
C PHE A 90 21.08 -16.00 -2.86
N GLU A 91 20.96 -17.06 -3.66
CA GLU A 91 21.02 -16.98 -5.12
C GLU A 91 19.97 -16.02 -5.72
N LYS A 92 18.76 -15.97 -5.15
CA LYS A 92 17.66 -15.15 -5.67
C LYS A 92 17.60 -13.73 -5.12
N ASN A 93 18.20 -13.50 -3.95
CA ASN A 93 18.22 -12.20 -3.26
C ASN A 93 19.64 -11.94 -2.76
N PRO A 94 20.60 -11.70 -3.67
CA PRO A 94 22.00 -11.60 -3.31
C PRO A 94 22.32 -10.32 -2.53
N HIS A 95 21.45 -9.30 -2.56
CA HIS A 95 21.72 -8.05 -1.89
C HIS A 95 21.50 -8.12 -0.38
N TYR A 96 22.42 -7.51 0.36
CA TYR A 96 22.27 -7.28 1.79
C TYR A 96 22.99 -6.00 2.21
N VAL A 97 22.70 -5.54 3.42
CA VAL A 97 23.37 -4.37 4.00
C VAL A 97 24.36 -4.79 5.08
N ARG A 98 25.51 -4.12 5.12
CA ARG A 98 26.50 -4.23 6.19
C ARG A 98 26.46 -2.98 7.03
N LEU A 99 26.33 -3.17 8.34
CA LEU A 99 26.39 -2.10 9.34
C LEU A 99 27.77 -2.11 9.99
N SER A 100 28.45 -0.97 9.92
CA SER A 100 29.79 -0.80 10.50
C SER A 100 29.78 0.26 11.60
N ASP A 101 30.86 0.32 12.38
CA ASP A 101 31.03 1.34 13.41
C ASP A 101 30.80 2.75 12.83
N PRO A 102 29.95 3.58 13.48
CA PRO A 102 29.67 4.94 13.01
C PRO A 102 30.87 5.91 13.20
N GLY A 103 31.99 5.46 13.78
CA GLY A 103 33.18 6.27 13.99
C GLY A 103 33.01 7.32 15.10
N HIS A 104 32.00 7.17 15.97
CA HIS A 104 31.71 8.13 17.03
C HIS A 104 31.01 7.47 18.24
N PRO A 105 31.49 7.66 19.48
CA PRO A 105 30.99 6.96 20.67
C PRO A 105 29.49 7.14 20.97
N HIS A 106 28.94 8.29 20.58
CA HIS A 106 27.54 8.66 20.82
C HIS A 106 26.64 8.56 19.59
N LYS A 107 27.11 7.93 18.51
CA LYS A 107 26.30 7.68 17.31
C LYS A 107 26.05 6.19 17.15
N HIS A 108 25.07 5.88 16.31
CA HIS A 108 24.74 4.52 15.91
C HIS A 108 24.69 4.41 14.40
N THR A 109 24.84 3.18 13.92
CA THR A 109 24.59 2.80 12.53
C THR A 109 23.31 1.98 12.47
N GLY A 110 22.45 2.25 11.49
CA GLY A 110 21.21 1.51 11.34
C GLY A 110 20.37 1.96 10.15
N LEU A 111 19.16 1.41 10.09
CA LEU A 111 18.18 1.64 9.05
C LEU A 111 16.76 1.57 9.60
N ASP A 112 15.93 2.50 9.16
CA ASP A 112 14.49 2.55 9.45
C ASP A 112 13.70 2.29 8.17
N ASN A 113 12.74 1.36 8.20
CA ASN A 113 11.84 1.14 7.07
C ASN A 113 10.59 2.02 7.21
N GLU A 114 10.22 2.73 6.15
CA GLU A 114 9.02 3.56 6.14
C GLU A 114 7.73 2.79 5.84
N GLY A 115 7.82 1.52 5.44
CA GLY A 115 6.70 0.70 5.02
C GLY A 115 6.04 1.20 3.74
N PHE A 116 4.73 0.98 3.64
CA PHE A 116 3.92 1.42 2.51
C PHE A 116 3.07 2.61 2.97
N PHE A 117 3.63 3.82 2.84
CA PHE A 117 3.05 5.06 3.38
C PHE A 117 2.93 5.07 4.92
N GLY A 118 3.81 4.33 5.58
CA GLY A 118 3.79 4.11 7.02
C GLY A 118 3.65 2.62 7.36
N ILE A 119 3.77 2.31 8.65
CA ILE A 119 3.52 0.98 9.20
C ILE A 119 2.37 1.10 10.21
N GLY A 120 1.22 0.54 9.84
CA GLY A 120 0.03 0.50 10.69
C GLY A 120 0.19 -0.54 11.79
N VAL A 121 0.50 -0.08 13.01
CA VAL A 121 0.60 -0.96 14.18
C VAL A 121 -0.60 -0.75 15.10
N LYS A 122 -1.25 -1.84 15.47
CA LYS A 122 -2.46 -1.86 16.31
C LYS A 122 -2.12 -2.49 17.66
N ALA A 123 -2.54 -1.81 18.73
CA ALA A 123 -2.29 -2.26 20.09
C ALA A 123 -2.99 -3.60 20.36
N GLY A 124 -2.28 -4.50 21.05
CA GLY A 124 -2.79 -5.82 21.42
C GLY A 124 -2.67 -6.89 20.32
N GLU A 125 -2.29 -6.51 19.11
CA GLU A 125 -2.04 -7.46 18.02
C GLU A 125 -0.61 -8.05 18.11
N GLU A 126 -0.45 -9.27 17.60
CA GLU A 126 0.85 -9.92 17.46
C GLU A 126 1.44 -9.65 16.08
N TYR A 127 2.74 -9.33 16.06
CA TYR A 127 3.49 -9.15 14.82
C TYR A 127 4.65 -10.14 14.78
N ARG A 128 4.88 -10.74 13.59
CA ARG A 128 6.04 -11.58 13.34
C ARG A 128 7.14 -10.74 12.71
N PHE A 129 8.22 -10.57 13.44
CA PHE A 129 9.43 -9.96 12.91
C PHE A 129 10.51 -11.02 12.73
N SER A 130 11.16 -11.01 11.57
CA SER A 130 12.27 -11.91 11.29
C SER A 130 13.31 -11.22 10.44
N VAL A 131 14.58 -11.47 10.77
CA VAL A 131 15.72 -10.98 10.01
C VAL A 131 16.79 -12.06 9.92
N TRP A 132 17.49 -12.05 8.79
CA TRP A 132 18.73 -12.77 8.59
C TRP A 132 19.88 -11.82 8.86
N ALA A 133 20.64 -12.10 9.92
CA ALA A 133 21.72 -11.24 10.35
C ALA A 133 22.89 -12.11 10.80
N ARG A 134 24.10 -11.72 10.41
CA ARG A 134 25.33 -12.37 10.88
C ARG A 134 26.36 -11.33 11.24
N LEU A 135 27.25 -11.68 12.15
CA LEU A 135 28.49 -10.94 12.32
C LEU A 135 29.45 -11.23 11.16
N PRO A 136 30.21 -10.23 10.71
CA PRO A 136 31.37 -10.48 9.87
C PRO A 136 32.38 -11.37 10.61
N GLN A 137 33.20 -12.10 9.86
CA GLN A 137 34.20 -13.03 10.41
C GLN A 137 35.06 -12.34 11.49
N GLY A 138 35.13 -12.94 12.68
CA GLY A 138 35.89 -12.42 13.83
C GLY A 138 35.06 -11.73 14.93
N GLY A 139 33.75 -11.53 14.74
CA GLY A 139 32.87 -10.99 15.80
C GLY A 139 32.59 -11.99 16.93
N THR A 140 32.62 -11.53 18.18
CA THR A 140 32.59 -12.37 19.40
C THR A 140 31.20 -12.63 20.01
N ALA A 141 30.08 -12.23 19.38
CA ALA A 141 28.74 -12.54 19.88
C ALA A 141 28.09 -13.75 19.16
N GLU A 142 27.30 -14.52 19.90
CA GLU A 142 26.83 -15.88 19.59
C GLU A 142 26.31 -16.15 18.15
N LYS A 143 26.65 -17.35 17.67
CA LYS A 143 26.46 -17.89 16.32
C LYS A 143 25.02 -18.33 16.04
N ASN A 144 24.05 -17.42 16.04
CA ASN A 144 22.73 -17.76 15.46
C ASN A 144 22.35 -16.76 14.36
N PRO A 145 22.53 -17.12 13.06
CA PRO A 145 22.30 -16.20 11.95
C PRO A 145 20.82 -15.86 11.69
N TYR A 146 19.92 -16.43 12.50
CA TYR A 146 18.48 -16.27 12.41
C TYR A 146 17.93 -15.75 13.73
N ARG A 147 17.31 -14.57 13.70
CA ARG A 147 16.43 -14.15 14.80
C ARG A 147 15.02 -13.98 14.23
N VAL A 148 14.17 -14.96 14.54
CA VAL A 148 12.72 -14.86 14.36
C VAL A 148 12.13 -14.63 15.76
N GLY A 149 11.44 -13.51 15.94
CA GLY A 149 10.74 -13.21 17.18
C GLY A 149 9.28 -12.88 16.91
N ARG A 150 8.39 -13.34 17.79
CA ARG A 150 7.03 -12.79 17.89
C ARG A 150 7.09 -11.63 18.87
N TYR A 151 6.66 -10.46 18.42
CA TYR A 151 6.66 -9.25 19.24
C TYR A 151 5.22 -8.78 19.36
N GLN A 152 4.73 -8.74 20.59
CA GLN A 152 3.41 -8.18 20.89
C GLN A 152 3.58 -6.69 21.15
N ILE A 153 2.82 -5.86 20.44
CA ILE A 153 2.97 -4.40 20.53
C ILE A 153 1.96 -3.86 21.53
N TYR A 154 2.48 -3.40 22.67
CA TYR A 154 1.69 -2.90 23.79
C TYR A 154 1.47 -1.36 23.78
N GLY A 155 2.00 -0.62 22.78
CA GLY A 155 1.72 0.81 22.60
C GLY A 155 2.89 1.63 22.01
N ARG A 156 2.53 2.68 21.23
CA ARG A 156 3.32 3.65 20.44
C ARG A 156 4.76 3.26 20.04
N THR A 157 4.90 2.98 18.74
CA THR A 157 6.14 2.94 17.95
C THR A 157 7.31 2.26 18.66
N SER A 158 7.24 0.94 18.73
CA SER A 158 8.43 0.13 18.90
C SER A 158 9.29 0.28 17.64
N CYS A 159 10.23 1.22 17.66
CA CYS A 159 11.42 1.13 16.84
C CYS A 159 12.03 -0.25 17.15
N PHE A 160 12.13 -1.12 16.15
CA PHE A 160 12.84 -2.40 16.27
C PHE A 160 14.34 -2.10 16.36
N ARG A 161 14.76 -1.57 17.49
CA ARG A 161 16.14 -1.17 17.76
C ARG A 161 16.90 -2.41 18.21
N TYR A 162 17.71 -2.97 17.33
CA TYR A 162 18.73 -3.93 17.73
C TYR A 162 19.94 -3.14 18.25
N SER A 163 20.03 -2.97 19.56
CA SER A 163 21.27 -2.52 20.22
C SER A 163 21.87 -3.70 20.95
N ASN A 164 22.94 -4.29 20.42
CA ASN A 164 23.87 -5.05 21.25
C ASN A 164 24.51 -4.03 22.20
N ILE A 165 23.95 -3.87 23.39
CA ILE A 165 24.62 -3.22 24.51
C ILE A 165 24.90 -4.34 25.50
N ASP A 166 26.03 -5.00 25.31
CA ASP A 166 26.70 -5.70 26.39
C ASP A 166 27.79 -4.74 26.88
N TYR A 167 27.72 -4.37 28.17
CA TYR A 167 28.73 -3.57 28.86
C TYR A 167 30.06 -4.32 28.97
#